data_AF-A0A329VE89-F1
#
_entry.id   AF-A0A329VE89-F1
#
_cell.length_a   1.000
_cell.length_b   1.000
_cell.length_c   1.000
_cell.angle_alpha   90.00
_cell.angle_beta   90.00
_cell.angle_gamma   90.00
#
_symmetry.space_group_name_H-M   'P 1'
#
loop_
_entity.id
_entity.type
_entity.pdbx_description
1 polymer ?
#
loop_
_entity_poly.entity_id
_entity_poly.type
_entity_poly.pdbx_seq_one_letter_code
_entity_poly.pdbx_strand_id
1 'polypeptide(L)' 'MNRTLLQSYRHGGLFGAKERIKWEMIHHIIFAVPKSRKRHIEIYESLSIPKIKLMSVKEINQQYKEWELSHYLNR' A
#
# COMPACT_ATOMS: atom_id res chain seq x y z
N MET A 1 0.88 -11.69 1.80
CA MET A 1 0.30 -10.56 1.06
C MET A 1 0.06 -10.97 -0.39
N ASN A 2 -1.19 -11.14 -0.81
CA ASN A 2 -1.52 -11.37 -2.23
C ASN A 2 -1.40 -10.05 -2.99
N ARG A 3 -0.74 -10.10 -4.15
CA ARG A 3 -0.44 -8.93 -4.98
C ARG A 3 -1.73 -8.37 -5.58
N THR A 4 -1.94 -7.04 -5.50
CA THR A 4 -3.15 -6.32 -5.94
C THR A 4 -3.66 -6.75 -7.32
N LEU A 5 -2.75 -7.05 -8.25
CA LEU A 5 -3.11 -7.43 -9.63
C LEU A 5 -3.69 -8.86 -9.78
N LEU A 6 -3.57 -9.71 -8.76
CA LEU A 6 -4.08 -11.08 -8.78
C LEU A 6 -5.29 -11.29 -7.88
N GLN A 7 -5.75 -10.27 -7.17
CA GLN A 7 -6.85 -10.40 -6.24
C GLN A 7 -8.16 -9.99 -6.91
N SER A 8 -9.13 -10.89 -6.97
CA SER A 8 -10.46 -10.63 -7.54
C SER A 8 -11.35 -9.78 -6.63
N TYR A 9 -11.09 -9.79 -5.32
CA TYR A 9 -11.95 -9.14 -4.33
C TYR A 9 -11.14 -8.21 -3.42
N ARG A 10 -11.27 -6.89 -3.65
CA ARG A 10 -10.66 -5.84 -2.83
C ARG A 10 -11.75 -5.14 -2.01
N HIS A 11 -11.72 -5.31 -0.69
CA HIS A 11 -12.59 -4.57 0.22
C HIS A 11 -12.35 -3.06 0.05
N GLY A 12 -13.43 -2.27 -0.06
CA GLY A 12 -13.36 -0.85 -0.42
C GLY A 12 -13.20 -0.58 -1.92
N GLY A 13 -13.21 -1.61 -2.77
CA GLY A 13 -13.42 -1.47 -4.20
C GLY A 13 -14.85 -1.06 -4.51
N LEU A 14 -15.04 -0.23 -5.53
CA LEU A 14 -16.37 0.13 -6.01
C LEU A 14 -17.04 -1.13 -6.59
N PHE A 15 -18.24 -1.48 -6.11
CA PHE A 15 -18.96 -2.66 -6.57
C PHE A 15 -19.13 -2.65 -8.10
N GLY A 16 -18.74 -3.74 -8.77
CA GLY A 16 -18.80 -3.87 -10.23
C GLY A 16 -17.65 -3.21 -11.02
N ALA A 17 -16.75 -2.47 -10.36
CA ALA A 17 -15.59 -1.90 -11.05
C ALA A 17 -14.52 -2.98 -11.30
N LYS A 18 -14.29 -3.28 -12.58
CA LYS A 18 -13.16 -4.13 -13.00
C LYS A 18 -11.85 -3.35 -12.83
N GLU A 19 -10.92 -3.89 -12.05
CA GLU A 19 -9.58 -3.31 -11.96
C GLU A 19 -8.91 -3.37 -13.34
N ARG A 20 -8.39 -2.23 -13.81
CA ARG A 20 -7.64 -2.11 -15.06
C ARG A 20 -6.34 -1.38 -14.77
N ILE A 21 -5.23 -1.99 -15.14
CA ILE A 21 -3.93 -1.31 -15.13
C ILE A 21 -3.87 -0.43 -16.37
N LYS A 22 -3.92 0.89 -16.18
CA LYS A 22 -3.68 1.84 -17.26
C LYS A 22 -2.20 2.16 -17.37
N TRP A 23 -1.74 2.46 -18.58
CA TRP A 23 -0.34 2.87 -18.81
C TRP A 23 0.03 4.10 -17.96
N GLU A 24 -0.91 5.02 -17.77
CA GLU A 24 -0.79 6.19 -16.88
C GLU A 24 -0.43 5.79 -15.44
N MET A 25 -0.99 4.69 -14.93
CA MET A 25 -0.68 4.18 -13.58
C MET A 25 0.77 3.67 -13.52
N ILE A 26 1.21 2.95 -14.56
CA ILE A 26 2.60 2.46 -14.66
C ILE A 26 3.57 3.64 -14.70
N HIS A 27 3.30 4.62 -15.56
CA HIS A 27 4.11 5.83 -15.66
C HIS A 27 4.17 6.57 -14.32
N HIS A 28 3.03 6.70 -13.63
CA HIS A 28 2.98 7.33 -12.32
C HIS A 28 3.84 6.57 -11.29
N ILE A 29 3.72 5.24 -11.20
CA ILE A 29 4.48 4.41 -10.26
C ILE A 29 5.98 4.50 -10.53
N ILE A 30 6.40 4.48 -11.79
CA ILE A 30 7.82 4.46 -12.15
C ILE A 30 8.45 5.85 -12.05
N PHE A 31 7.76 6.91 -12.48
CA PHE A 31 8.37 8.23 -12.64
C PHE A 31 7.88 9.28 -11.66
N ALA A 32 6.61 9.27 -11.27
CA ALA A 32 6.03 10.29 -10.40
C ALA A 32 6.24 9.96 -8.91
N VAL A 33 5.99 8.71 -8.51
CA VAL A 33 6.11 8.27 -7.12
C VAL A 33 7.53 8.49 -6.56
N PRO A 34 8.62 8.09 -7.25
CA PRO A 34 9.96 8.27 -6.69
C PRO A 34 10.33 9.73 -6.43
N LYS A 35 9.91 10.64 -7.31
CA LYS A 35 10.16 12.09 -7.17
C LYS A 35 9.45 12.69 -5.94
N SER A 36 8.34 12.10 -5.53
CA SER A 36 7.54 12.57 -4.38
C SER A 36 7.97 12.01 -3.03
N ARG A 37 8.98 11.12 -2.96
CA ARG A 37 9.38 10.46 -1.70
C ARG A 37 9.81 11.45 -0.61
N LYS A 38 10.58 12.49 -0.99
CA LYS A 38 11.06 13.51 -0.04
C LYS A 38 9.89 14.20 0.68
N ARG A 39 8.88 14.62 -0.09
CA ARG A 39 7.66 15.23 0.44
C ARG A 39 6.91 14.32 1.42
N HIS A 40 6.78 13.04 1.12
CA HIS A 40 6.11 12.10 2.02
C HIS A 40 6.89 11.85 3.31
N ILE A 41 8.23 11.87 3.24
CA ILE A 41 9.09 11.82 4.44
C ILE A 41 8.86 13.08 5.27
N GLU A 42 8.90 14.27 4.67
CA GLU A 42 8.66 15.53 5.38
C GLU A 42 7.29 15.55 6.07
N ILE A 43 6.24 15.15 5.35
CA ILE A 43 4.89 15.02 5.93
C ILE A 43 4.92 14.02 7.07
N TYR A 44 5.52 12.84 6.88
CA TYR A 44 5.66 11.86 7.95
C TYR A 44 6.32 12.49 9.16
N GLU A 45 7.51 13.08 9.05
CA GLU A 45 8.22 13.68 10.19
C GLU A 45 7.41 14.80 10.88
N SER A 46 6.68 15.62 10.12
CA SER A 46 5.91 16.76 10.65
C SER A 46 4.72 16.39 11.56
N LEU A 47 4.18 15.17 11.45
CA LEU A 47 3.00 14.76 12.20
C LEU A 47 3.31 14.46 13.67
N SER A 48 2.58 15.05 14.62
CA SER A 48 2.77 14.78 16.06
C SER A 48 2.02 13.54 16.59
N ILE A 49 1.27 12.84 15.72
CA ILE A 49 0.49 11.67 16.12
C ILE A 49 1.35 10.40 16.25
N PRO A 50 0.95 9.43 17.09
CA PRO A 50 1.57 8.10 17.11
C PRO A 50 1.50 7.47 15.72
N LYS A 51 2.66 7.14 15.17
CA LYS A 51 2.81 6.65 13.79
C LYS A 51 4.02 5.73 13.71
N ILE A 52 3.99 4.81 12.74
CA ILE A 52 5.12 3.94 12.40
C ILE A 52 5.43 4.07 10.91
N LYS A 53 6.70 3.89 10.54
CA LYS A 53 7.17 3.93 9.16
C LYS A 53 7.54 2.54 8.70
N LEU A 54 6.83 2.04 7.70
CA LEU A 54 7.07 0.74 7.09
C LEU A 54 7.42 0.97 5.62
N MET A 55 8.67 0.71 5.26
CA MET A 55 9.25 1.05 3.96
C MET A 55 9.13 -0.09 2.95
N SER A 56 8.77 -1.29 3.41
CA SER A 56 8.70 -2.48 2.59
C SER A 56 7.50 -3.36 2.93
N VAL A 57 7.07 -4.16 1.95
CA VAL A 57 6.06 -5.20 2.17
C VAL A 57 6.52 -6.21 3.23
N LYS A 58 7.83 -6.46 3.34
CA LYS A 58 8.39 -7.34 4.37
C LYS A 58 8.14 -6.77 5.78
N GLU A 59 8.43 -5.49 5.99
CA GLU A 59 8.16 -4.80 7.25
C GLU A 59 6.67 -4.78 7.59
N ILE A 60 5.80 -4.54 6.59
CA ILE A 60 4.34 -4.61 6.78
C ILE A 60 3.94 -6.01 7.27
N ASN A 61 4.36 -7.07 6.59
CA ASN A 61 4.02 -8.43 7.00
C ASN A 61 4.55 -8.78 8.39
N GLN A 62 5.74 -8.31 8.74
CA GLN A 62 6.32 -8.52 10.06
C GLN A 62 5.49 -7.81 11.14
N GLN A 63 5.10 -6.56 10.91
CA GLN A 63 4.29 -5.80 11.85
C GLN A 63 2.91 -6.42 12.08
N TYR A 64 2.27 -6.94 11.02
CA TYR A 64 1.01 -7.66 11.14
C TYR A 64 1.12 -8.90 12.04
N LYS A 65 2.23 -9.65 11.93
CA LYS A 65 2.49 -10.81 12.79
C LYS A 65 2.69 -10.39 14.25
N GLU A 66 3.49 -9.35 14.48
CA GLU A 66 3.77 -8.84 15.84
C GLU A 66 2.52 -8.32 16.54
N TRP A 67 1.59 -7.74 15.79
CA TRP A 67 0.31 -7.27 16.32
C TRP A 67 -0.77 -8.35 16.38
N GLU A 68 -0.42 -9.59 16.03
CA GLU A 68 -1.36 -10.72 15.96
C GLU A 68 -2.59 -10.43 15.08
N LEU A 69 -2.43 -9.52 14.11
CA LEU A 69 -3.49 -9.18 13.18
C LEU A 69 -3.56 -10.28 12.12
N SER A 70 -4.74 -10.90 12.00
CA SER A 70 -4.98 -11.82 10.91
C SER A 70 -4.82 -11.05 9.59
N HIS A 71 -3.85 -11.46 8.79
CA HIS A 71 -3.82 -11.05 7.40
C HIS A 71 -5.07 -11.70 6.76
N TYR A 72 -6.14 -10.93 6.55
CA TYR A 72 -7.43 -11.41 6.02
C TYR A 72 -7.39 -11.96 4.57
N LEU A 73 -6.24 -12.48 4.13
CA LEU A 73 -5.97 -12.99 2.78
C LEU A 73 -5.83 -14.52 2.70
N ASN A 74 -6.13 -15.25 3.78
CA ASN A 74 -6.14 -16.72 3.82
C ASN A 74 -7.54 -17.26 4.18
N ARG A 75 -8.59 -16.78 3.52
CA ARG A 75 -9.87 -17.48 3.45
C ARG A 75 -10.54 -17.20 2.10
#